data_AF-A0A952TGC7-F1
#
_entry.id   AF-A0A952TGC7-F1
#
_cell.length_a   1.000
_cell.length_b   1.000
_cell.length_c   1.000
_cell.angle_alpha   90.00
_cell.angle_beta   90.00
_cell.angle_gamma   90.00
#
_symmetry.space_group_name_H-M   'P 1'
#
loop_
_entity.id
_entity.type
_entity.pdbx_description
1 polymer ?
#
loop_
_entity_poly.entity_id
_entity_poly.type
_entity_poly.pdbx_seq_one_letter_code
_entity_poly.pdbx_strand_id
1 'polypeptide(L)'
;MLTQDVRIHYIGFHPAEKTEQRLQTWADELHEEAPSESCMKVVYSKHGRDYQGEIRITSRAGEFYAIASGINLYSVARDVTKRMRRQLQKWKTVRFHRHGNIGQAEETIPPRSSLN
;
A
#
# COMPACT_ATOMS: atom_id res chain seq x y z
N MET A 1 4.77 3.87 21.69
CA MET A 1 6.00 3.07 21.53
C MET A 1 5.94 2.44 20.14
N LEU A 2 6.86 2.83 19.26
CA LEU A 2 6.93 2.43 17.85
C LEU A 2 7.36 0.96 17.78
N THR A 3 6.40 0.05 17.73
CA THR A 3 6.67 -1.32 17.29
C THR A 3 7.27 -1.21 15.89
N GLN A 4 8.34 -1.94 15.60
CA GLN A 4 8.99 -1.89 14.28
C GLN A 4 8.05 -2.45 13.22
N ASP A 5 7.18 -1.59 12.73
CA ASP A 5 6.14 -1.90 11.76
C ASP A 5 6.75 -2.04 10.36
N VAL A 6 7.93 -1.47 10.12
CA VAL A 6 8.68 -1.57 8.86
C VAL A 6 9.88 -2.49 9.03
N ARG A 7 9.98 -3.51 8.17
CA ARG A 7 11.12 -4.43 8.12
C ARG A 7 11.66 -4.55 6.71
N ILE A 8 12.93 -4.23 6.51
CA ILE A 8 13.62 -4.35 5.21
C ILE A 8 14.63 -5.50 5.28
N HIS A 9 14.59 -6.39 4.30
CA HIS A 9 15.56 -7.48 4.15
C HIS A 9 16.27 -7.41 2.80
N TYR A 10 17.58 -7.61 2.81
CA TYR A 10 18.42 -7.68 1.62
C TYR A 10 18.94 -9.10 1.42
N ILE A 11 18.68 -9.70 0.27
CA ILE A 11 19.03 -11.10 -0.03
C ILE A 11 19.98 -11.14 -1.24
N GLY A 12 21.15 -11.76 -1.07
CA GLY A 12 22.12 -11.93 -2.16
C GLY A 12 22.92 -10.67 -2.50
N PHE A 13 22.79 -9.59 -1.72
CA PHE A 13 23.64 -8.40 -1.79
C PHE A 13 23.61 -7.62 -0.47
N HIS A 14 24.58 -6.72 -0.31
CA HIS A 14 24.61 -5.74 0.77
C HIS A 14 24.64 -4.34 0.15
N PRO A 15 23.60 -3.51 0.32
CA PRO A 15 23.60 -2.15 -0.17
C PRO A 15 24.66 -1.30 0.57
N ALA A 16 25.11 -0.21 -0.06
CA ALA A 16 25.88 0.79 0.65
C ALA A 16 24.99 1.51 1.69
N GLU A 17 25.58 2.00 2.77
CA GLU A 17 24.86 2.68 3.86
C GLU A 17 23.94 3.80 3.36
N LYS A 18 24.42 4.63 2.42
CA LYS A 18 23.61 5.69 1.79
C LYS A 18 22.39 5.16 1.04
N THR A 19 22.52 3.98 0.44
CA THR A 19 21.44 3.32 -0.27
C THR A 19 20.44 2.74 0.71
N GLU A 20 20.91 2.11 1.78
CA GLU A 20 20.07 1.57 2.85
C GLU A 20 19.24 2.67 3.52
N GLN A 21 19.86 3.78 3.92
CA GLN A 21 19.16 4.93 4.50
C GLN A 21 18.07 5.44 3.56
N ARG A 22 18.37 5.55 2.27
CA ARG A 22 17.38 6.03 1.29
C ARG A 22 16.21 5.07 1.09
N LEU A 23 16.48 3.77 1.07
CA LEU A 23 15.44 2.74 0.99
C LEU A 23 14.59 2.71 2.26
N GLN A 24 15.19 2.94 3.42
CA GLN A 24 14.50 3.08 4.69
C GLN A 24 13.56 4.29 4.68
N THR A 25 14.05 5.47 4.29
CA THR A 25 13.20 6.68 4.18
C THR A 25 11.99 6.45 3.28
N TRP A 26 12.18 5.81 2.11
CA TRP A 26 11.06 5.51 1.22
C TRP A 26 10.08 4.49 1.78
N ALA A 27 10.56 3.54 2.58
CA ALA A 27 9.71 2.59 3.26
C ALA A 27 8.90 3.28 4.37
N ASP A 28 9.53 4.16 5.16
CA ASP A 28 8.87 4.91 6.21
C ASP A 28 7.78 5.83 5.64
N GLU A 29 8.08 6.59 4.58
CA GLU A 29 7.09 7.41 3.85
C GLU A 29 5.90 6.58 3.35
N LEU A 30 6.15 5.35 2.87
CA LEU A 30 5.10 4.47 2.38
C LEU A 30 4.24 3.91 3.52
N HIS A 31 4.85 3.65 4.68
CA HIS A 31 4.16 3.17 5.87
C HIS A 31 3.26 4.25 6.48
N GLU A 32 3.69 5.50 6.50
CA GLU A 32 2.85 6.63 6.93
C GLU A 32 1.57 6.77 6.07
N GLU A 33 1.63 6.38 4.80
CA GLU A 33 0.45 6.35 3.93
C GLU A 33 -0.45 5.12 4.17
N ALA A 34 0.04 4.09 4.84
CA ALA A 34 -0.70 2.86 5.08
C ALA A 34 -1.73 3.02 6.22
N PRO A 35 -2.70 2.09 6.33
CA PRO A 35 -3.68 2.12 7.42
C PRO A 35 -3.00 1.98 8.80
N SER A 36 -3.61 2.55 9.84
CA SER A 36 -3.19 2.34 11.23
C SER A 36 -3.11 0.84 11.56
N GLU A 37 -2.12 0.44 12.37
CA GLU A 37 -1.84 -0.98 12.71
C GLU A 37 -1.47 -1.84 11.48
N SER A 38 -0.66 -1.29 10.58
CA SER A 38 -0.12 -2.04 9.44
C SER A 38 1.31 -2.46 9.68
N CYS A 39 1.62 -3.71 9.33
CA CYS A 39 2.99 -4.23 9.29
C CYS A 39 3.45 -4.25 7.84
N MET A 40 4.55 -3.58 7.54
CA MET A 40 5.20 -3.57 6.24
C MET A 40 6.48 -4.39 6.24
N LYS A 41 6.56 -5.34 5.31
CA LYS A 41 7.75 -6.10 5.01
C LYS A 41 8.23 -5.77 3.60
N VAL A 42 9.48 -5.35 3.49
CA VAL A 42 10.17 -5.08 2.23
C VAL A 42 11.29 -6.08 2.07
N VAL A 43 11.39 -6.71 0.90
CA VAL A 43 12.47 -7.63 0.57
C VAL A 43 13.07 -7.20 -0.76
N TYR A 44 14.36 -6.92 -0.76
CA TYR A 44 15.13 -6.74 -1.99
C TYR A 44 16.04 -7.95 -2.16
N SER A 45 15.90 -8.65 -3.27
CA SER A 45 16.77 -9.76 -3.65
C SER A 45 17.56 -9.43 -4.91
N LYS A 46 18.77 -9.96 -5.01
CA LYS A 46 19.58 -9.92 -6.22
C LYS A 46 19.74 -11.32 -6.79
N HIS A 47 19.34 -11.50 -8.04
CA HIS A 47 19.42 -12.75 -8.78
C HIS A 47 20.28 -12.52 -10.03
N GLY A 48 21.56 -12.89 -9.94
CA GLY A 48 22.52 -12.67 -11.02
C GLY A 48 22.72 -11.18 -11.33
N ARG A 49 22.19 -10.73 -12.47
CA ARG A 49 22.25 -9.33 -12.92
C ARG A 49 21.03 -8.50 -12.55
N ASP A 50 19.95 -9.14 -12.14
CA ASP A 50 18.69 -8.48 -11.86
C ASP A 50 18.45 -8.33 -10.36
N TYR A 51 17.77 -7.25 -10.00
CA TYR A 51 17.21 -7.01 -8.69
C TYR A 51 15.72 -7.28 -8.72
N GLN A 52 15.19 -7.78 -7.61
CA GLN A 52 13.77 -7.96 -7.37
C GLN A 52 13.42 -7.29 -6.05
N GLY A 53 12.32 -6.55 -6.05
CA GLY A 53 11.81 -5.82 -4.89
C GLY A 53 10.39 -6.27 -4.62
N GLU A 54 10.14 -6.67 -3.39
CA GLU A 54 8.84 -7.11 -2.90
C GLU A 54 8.44 -6.26 -1.71
N ILE A 55 7.23 -5.73 -1.72
CA ILE A 55 6.63 -5.04 -0.59
C ILE A 55 5.33 -5.75 -0.24
N ARG A 56 5.19 -6.13 1.02
CA ARG A 56 3.96 -6.66 1.60
C ARG A 56 3.54 -5.77 2.76
N ILE A 57 2.30 -5.27 2.72
CA ILE A 57 1.69 -4.54 3.83
C ILE A 57 0.50 -5.38 4.31
N THR A 58 0.57 -5.87 5.54
CA THR A 58 -0.53 -6.57 6.19
C THR A 58 -1.16 -5.64 7.21
N SER A 59 -2.46 -5.37 7.07
CA SER A 59 -3.22 -4.50 7.97
C SER A 59 -4.54 -5.14 8.33
N ARG A 60 -5.21 -4.64 9.38
CA ARG A 60 -6.57 -5.07 9.73
C ARG A 60 -7.59 -4.85 8.60
N ALA A 61 -7.34 -3.89 7.71
CA ALA A 61 -8.22 -3.57 6.59
C ALA A 61 -7.97 -4.45 5.34
N GLY A 62 -6.92 -5.25 5.33
CA GLY A 62 -6.53 -6.09 4.20
C GLY A 62 -5.02 -6.21 4.03
N GLU A 63 -4.65 -7.09 3.12
CA GLU A 63 -3.27 -7.30 2.70
C GLU A 63 -3.00 -6.66 1.33
N PHE A 64 -1.85 -6.02 1.19
CA PHE A 64 -1.36 -5.44 -0.04
C PHE A 64 -0.03 -6.06 -0.41
N TYR A 65 0.15 -6.36 -1.68
CA TYR A 65 1.37 -6.99 -2.18
C TYR A 65 1.77 -6.39 -3.52
N ALA A 66 3.03 -5.98 -3.61
CA ALA A 66 3.62 -5.47 -4.84
C ALA A 66 4.99 -6.11 -5.06
N ILE A 67 5.26 -6.46 -6.32
CA ILE A 67 6.54 -6.99 -6.78
C ILE A 67 7.00 -6.22 -8.02
N ALA A 68 8.29 -5.98 -8.12
CA ALA A 68 8.95 -5.45 -9.32
C ALA A 68 10.34 -6.09 -9.49
N SER A 69 10.83 -6.15 -10.72
CA SER A 69 12.17 -6.64 -11.04
C SER A 69 12.83 -5.76 -12.11
N GLY A 70 14.15 -5.74 -12.14
CA GLY A 70 14.92 -4.94 -13.09
C GLY A 70 16.41 -4.86 -12.75
N ILE A 71 17.20 -4.32 -13.67
CA ILE A 71 18.67 -4.31 -13.59
C ILE A 71 19.20 -3.30 -12.54
N ASN A 72 18.39 -2.31 -12.16
CA ASN A 72 18.78 -1.25 -11.23
C ASN A 72 17.89 -1.26 -9.98
N LEU A 73 18.51 -1.42 -8.81
CA LEU A 73 17.85 -1.44 -7.51
C LEU A 73 16.97 -0.19 -7.26
N TYR A 74 17.42 1.00 -7.63
CA TYR A 74 16.64 2.23 -7.41
C TYR A 74 15.39 2.26 -8.29
N SER A 75 15.50 1.80 -9.54
CA SER A 75 14.36 1.68 -10.44
C SER A 75 13.35 0.68 -9.89
N VAL A 76 13.84 -0.47 -9.41
CA VAL A 76 13.02 -1.52 -8.80
C VAL A 76 12.31 -1.02 -7.55
N ALA A 77 13.03 -0.36 -6.63
CA ALA A 77 12.48 0.24 -5.42
C ALA A 77 11.41 1.30 -5.75
N ARG A 78 11.68 2.18 -6.72
CA ARG A 78 10.71 3.18 -7.16
C ARG A 78 9.46 2.55 -7.76
N ASP A 79 9.62 1.52 -8.59
CA ASP A 79 8.52 0.85 -9.26
C ASP A 79 7.64 0.05 -8.30
N VAL A 80 8.25 -0.69 -7.36
CA VAL A 80 7.49 -1.44 -6.36
C VAL A 80 6.74 -0.49 -5.42
N THR A 81 7.37 0.61 -4.98
CA THR A 81 6.70 1.65 -4.17
C THR A 81 5.56 2.31 -4.93
N LYS A 82 5.74 2.63 -6.22
CA LYS A 82 4.68 3.20 -7.06
C LYS A 82 3.50 2.25 -7.23
N ARG A 83 3.76 0.95 -7.42
CA ARG A 83 2.72 -0.09 -7.48
C ARG A 83 1.97 -0.19 -6.16
N MET A 84 2.68 -0.18 -5.03
CA MET A 84 2.08 -0.23 -3.70
C MET A 84 1.21 1.01 -3.41
N ARG A 85 1.73 2.22 -3.67
CA ARG A 85 0.96 3.47 -3.55
C ARG A 85 -0.34 3.42 -4.34
N ARG A 86 -0.33 2.91 -5.58
CA ARG A 86 -1.55 2.76 -6.38
C ARG A 86 -2.58 1.83 -5.73
N GLN A 87 -2.14 0.73 -5.11
CA GLN A 87 -3.05 -0.17 -4.39
C GLN A 87 -3.65 0.49 -3.15
N LEU A 88 -2.81 1.17 -2.36
CA LEU A 88 -3.25 1.92 -1.18
C LEU A 88 -4.23 3.04 -1.55
N GLN A 89 -3.95 3.81 -2.60
CA GLN A 89 -4.83 4.87 -3.08
C GLN A 89 -6.17 4.31 -3.57
N LYS A 90 -6.15 3.22 -4.37
CA LYS A 90 -7.38 2.55 -4.81
C LYS A 90 -8.22 2.09 -3.62
N TRP A 91 -7.59 1.53 -2.59
CA TRP A 91 -8.27 1.12 -1.36
C TRP A 91 -8.86 2.32 -0.60
N LYS A 92 -8.09 3.42 -0.45
CA LYS A 92 -8.58 4.68 0.16
C LYS A 92 -9.81 5.19 -0.59
N THR A 93 -9.76 5.29 -1.91
CA THR A 93 -10.87 5.79 -2.74
C THR A 93 -12.14 4.95 -2.57
N VAL A 94 -12.02 3.62 -2.56
CA VAL A 94 -13.18 2.72 -2.35
C VAL A 94 -13.80 2.90 -0.96
N ARG A 95 -12.97 3.05 0.08
CA ARG A 95 -13.45 3.23 1.46
C ARG A 95 -14.16 4.58 1.64
N PHE A 96 -13.64 5.66 1.07
CA PHE A 96 -14.24 6.99 1.20
C PHE A 96 -15.46 7.20 0.29
N HIS A 97 -15.53 6.55 -0.89
CA HIS A 97 -16.73 6.58 -1.72
C HIS A 97 -17.92 5.84 -1.08
N ARG A 98 -17.68 4.81 -0.25
CA ARG A 98 -18.76 4.08 0.43
C ARG A 98 -19.41 4.88 1.56
N HIS A 99 -18.75 5.90 2.09
CA HIS A 99 -19.30 6.80 3.11
C HIS A 99 -19.97 8.07 2.56
N GLY A 100 -19.88 8.33 1.24
CA GLY A 100 -20.52 9.48 0.60
C GLY A 100 -21.94 9.22 0.08
N ASN A 101 -22.48 8.00 0.25
CA ASN A 101 -23.77 7.61 -0.33
C ASN A 101 -24.77 7.08 0.71
N ILE A 102 -24.78 7.70 1.90
CA ILE A 102 -25.87 7.55 2.87
C ILE A 102 -26.42 8.96 3.08
N GLY A 103 -27.40 9.33 2.27
CA GLY A 103 -28.12 10.58 2.49
C GLY A 103 -28.82 11.17 1.29
N GLN A 104 -29.56 10.39 0.48
CA GLN A 104 -30.76 10.82 -0.24
C GLN A 104 -31.58 9.58 -0.64
N ALA A 105 -32.25 8.96 0.34
CA ALA A 105 -33.45 8.19 0.08
C ALA A 105 -34.57 8.95 0.78
N GLU A 106 -35.01 10.05 0.18
CA GLU A 106 -36.26 10.71 0.57
C GLU A 106 -37.39 9.68 0.44
N GLU A 107 -38.11 9.47 1.54
CA GLU A 107 -39.39 8.79 1.59
C GLU A 107 -40.31 9.34 0.49
N THR A 108 -40.45 8.60 -0.60
CA THR A 108 -41.55 8.82 -1.53
C THR A 108 -42.76 8.07 -0.96
N ILE A 109 -43.49 8.75 -0.09
CA ILE A 109 -44.81 8.31 0.40
C ILE A 109 -45.72 8.12 -0.81
N PRO A 110 -46.33 6.94 -1.06
CA PRO A 110 -47.28 6.79 -2.15
C PRO A 110 -48.57 7.57 -1.83
N PRO A 111 -49.15 8.31 -2.79
CA PRO A 111 -50.44 8.93 -2.57
C PRO A 111 -51.50 7.83 -2.41
N ARG A 112 -52.26 7.91 -1.31
CA ARG A 112 -53.49 7.14 -1.12
C ARG A 112 -54.43 7.44 -2.29
N SER A 113 -54.58 6.48 -3.20
CA SER A 113 -55.67 6.49 -4.17
C SER A 113 -56.98 6.24 -3.43
N SER A 114 -57.88 7.21 -3.54
CA SER A 114 -59.25 7.17 -3.07
C SER A 114 -60.00 5.96 -3.62
N LEU A 115 -60.64 5.19 -2.74
CA LEU A 115 -61.73 4.29 -3.11
C LEU A 115 -62.99 5.14 -3.36
N ASN A 116 -63.55 4.99 -4.56
CA ASN A 116 -64.97 5.21 -4.84
C ASN A 116 -65.73 3.91 -4.58
#